data_AF-A0A924B848-F1
#
_entry.id   AF-A0A924B848-F1
#
_cell.length_a   1.000
_cell.length_b   1.000
_cell.length_c   1.000
_cell.angle_alpha   90.00
_cell.angle_beta   90.00
_cell.angle_gamma   90.00
#
_symmetry.space_group_name_H-M   'P 1'
#
loop_
_entity.id
_entity.type
_entity.pdbx_description
1 polymer ?
#
loop_
_entity_poly.entity_id
_entity_poly.type
_entity_poly.pdbx_seq_one_letter_code
_entity_poly.pdbx_strand_id
1 'polypeptide(L)'
;MPSLKQAAELSLTEKNHAHYLKCIQSILRIHAEREEFEEITKIKESLHDLVIREGTELTSKTYYVLGLCSSMKGQPENAVEYLKKALTMALEKDNKEDMCYAILGLAICFKQLKKYDEALKEIYNLNIFLQVLDIPELKASSSNTNALILLDLKKYEQALDILWIAYEELKNTKQLTLAIGVLGNIGIVLFEMGQKDASKVYLNLAYKSLDPANNKRAINQISKYLVQLDNESRGTADLVFDFENHSVLEKNVGKIDFKNQFILLDLLKLFIGNQGHIFSKEYLVEHVWKQNYDPEVHDNKIYVTIKRLRKLIEPDYDKPKYIFRAKNGYYLNKSTKIQMIENRAEGAL
;
A
#
# COMPACT_ATOMS: atom_id res chain seq x y z
N MET A 1 -3.77 18.96 -14.31
CA MET A 1 -4.95 19.53 -13.63
C MET A 1 -5.18 21.02 -13.94
N PRO A 2 -4.18 21.92 -13.87
CA PRO A 2 -4.39 23.35 -14.14
C PRO A 2 -5.00 23.63 -15.52
N SER A 3 -4.50 22.96 -16.56
CA SER A 3 -5.02 23.08 -17.93
C SER A 3 -6.47 22.60 -18.09
N LEU A 4 -6.90 21.60 -17.31
CA LEU A 4 -8.30 21.12 -17.33
C LEU A 4 -9.25 22.10 -16.66
N LYS A 5 -8.82 22.75 -15.56
CA LYS A 5 -9.60 23.79 -14.89
C LYS A 5 -9.78 25.00 -15.81
N GLN A 6 -8.69 25.46 -16.42
CA GLN A 6 -8.74 26.56 -17.39
C GLN A 6 -9.63 26.22 -18.60
N ALA A 7 -9.53 25.00 -19.14
CA ALA A 7 -10.41 24.56 -20.23
C ALA A 7 -11.89 24.49 -19.82
N ALA A 8 -12.19 24.07 -18.58
CA ALA A 8 -13.55 24.09 -18.06
C ALA A 8 -14.08 25.53 -17.94
N GLU A 9 -13.30 26.45 -17.38
CA GLU A 9 -13.67 27.86 -17.25
C GLU A 9 -13.95 28.50 -18.62
N LEU A 10 -13.06 28.31 -19.60
CA LEU A 10 -13.25 28.78 -20.97
C LEU A 10 -14.52 28.20 -21.60
N SER A 11 -14.73 26.88 -21.47
CA SER A 11 -15.93 26.21 -22.01
C SER A 11 -17.22 26.78 -21.41
N LEU A 12 -17.21 27.15 -20.13
CA LEU A 12 -18.35 27.75 -19.47
C LEU A 12 -18.61 29.16 -20.01
N THR A 13 -17.56 29.97 -20.23
CA THR A 13 -17.71 31.31 -20.85
C THR A 13 -18.23 31.24 -22.29
N GLU A 14 -17.86 30.20 -23.03
CA GLU A 14 -18.31 29.96 -24.40
C GLU A 14 -19.67 29.24 -24.48
N LYS A 15 -20.30 28.91 -23.34
CA LYS A 15 -21.53 28.10 -23.24
C LYS A 15 -21.43 26.73 -23.93
N ASN A 16 -20.22 26.18 -24.01
CA ASN A 16 -19.98 24.83 -24.50
C ASN A 16 -20.14 23.82 -23.36
N HIS A 17 -21.39 23.56 -22.97
CA HIS A 17 -21.69 22.69 -21.82
C HIS A 17 -21.18 21.26 -22.01
N ALA A 18 -21.15 20.74 -23.25
CA ALA A 18 -20.65 19.41 -23.54
C ALA A 18 -19.14 19.28 -23.24
N HIS A 19 -18.33 20.27 -23.64
CA HIS A 19 -16.90 20.27 -23.36
C HIS A 19 -16.62 20.54 -21.87
N TYR A 20 -17.38 21.45 -21.26
CA TYR A 20 -17.35 21.70 -19.82
C TYR A 20 -17.56 20.42 -19.01
N LEU A 21 -18.63 19.66 -19.31
CA LEU A 21 -18.93 18.41 -18.60
C LEU A 21 -17.81 17.38 -18.74
N LYS A 22 -17.17 17.25 -19.92
CA LYS A 22 -16.01 16.35 -20.10
C LYS A 22 -14.82 16.75 -19.21
N CYS A 23 -14.54 18.04 -19.09
CA CYS A 23 -13.48 18.55 -18.22
C CYS A 23 -13.81 18.28 -16.75
N ILE A 24 -15.04 18.61 -16.34
CA ILE A 24 -15.51 18.40 -14.96
C ILE A 24 -15.50 16.92 -14.58
N GLN A 25 -15.93 16.02 -15.45
CA GLN A 25 -15.85 14.56 -15.22
C GLN A 25 -14.41 14.12 -14.91
N SER A 26 -13.43 14.64 -15.66
CA SER A 26 -12.01 14.32 -15.44
C SER A 26 -11.49 14.91 -14.13
N ILE A 27 -11.85 16.17 -13.83
CA ILE A 27 -11.48 16.85 -12.59
C ILE A 27 -12.06 16.14 -11.36
N LEU A 28 -13.33 15.73 -11.42
CA LEU A 28 -14.00 14.96 -10.36
C LEU A 28 -13.29 13.64 -10.08
N ARG A 29 -12.89 12.90 -11.13
CA ARG A 29 -12.12 11.65 -10.97
C ARG A 29 -10.77 11.90 -10.30
N ILE A 30 -10.05 12.94 -10.71
CA ILE A 30 -8.77 13.31 -10.09
C ILE A 30 -8.96 13.63 -8.60
N HIS A 31 -9.92 14.49 -8.26
CA HIS A 31 -10.21 14.81 -6.86
C HIS A 31 -10.60 13.57 -6.05
N ALA A 32 -11.33 12.62 -6.66
CA ALA A 32 -11.74 11.38 -6.00
C ALA A 32 -10.55 10.47 -5.66
N GLU A 33 -9.58 10.31 -6.57
CA GLU A 33 -8.35 9.54 -6.32
C GLU A 33 -7.44 10.19 -5.27
N ARG A 34 -7.50 11.53 -5.18
CA ARG A 34 -6.79 12.34 -4.17
C ARG A 34 -7.51 12.47 -2.82
N GLU A 35 -8.72 11.92 -2.71
CA GLU A 35 -9.59 12.04 -1.52
C GLU A 35 -9.95 13.51 -1.17
N GLU A 36 -10.01 14.40 -2.16
CA GLU A 36 -10.30 15.83 -2.01
C GLU A 36 -11.84 16.07 -2.04
N PHE A 37 -12.56 15.49 -1.09
CA PHE A 37 -14.04 15.46 -1.10
C PHE A 37 -14.73 16.82 -0.92
N GLU A 38 -14.04 17.81 -0.34
CA GLU A 38 -14.54 19.18 -0.23
C GLU A 38 -14.65 19.83 -1.62
N GLU A 39 -13.62 19.67 -2.45
CA GLU A 39 -13.62 20.19 -3.83
C GLU A 39 -14.68 19.49 -4.69
N ILE A 40 -14.88 18.19 -4.49
CA ILE A 40 -15.98 17.44 -5.15
C ILE A 40 -17.34 18.05 -4.76
N THR A 41 -17.51 18.48 -3.51
CA THR A 41 -18.77 19.08 -3.03
C THR A 41 -19.01 20.43 -3.71
N LYS A 42 -17.99 21.28 -3.81
CA LYS A 42 -18.07 22.56 -4.54
C LYS A 42 -18.43 22.36 -6.02
N ILE A 43 -17.82 21.37 -6.67
CA ILE A 43 -18.12 21.05 -8.08
C ILE A 43 -19.56 20.54 -8.22
N LYS A 44 -20.06 19.74 -7.27
CA LYS A 44 -21.46 19.28 -7.26
C LYS A 44 -22.44 20.46 -7.17
N GLU A 45 -22.17 21.43 -6.30
CA GLU A 45 -22.97 22.66 -6.18
C GLU A 45 -22.95 23.46 -7.49
N SER A 46 -21.77 23.65 -8.09
CA SER A 46 -21.64 24.32 -9.40
C SER A 46 -22.40 23.61 -10.51
N LEU A 47 -22.40 22.27 -10.54
CA LEU A 47 -23.20 21.50 -11.49
C LEU A 47 -24.70 21.65 -11.24
N HIS A 48 -25.13 21.75 -9.98
CA HIS A 48 -26.53 21.97 -9.64
C HIS A 48 -27.00 23.36 -10.10
N ASP A 49 -26.19 24.39 -9.86
CA ASP A 49 -26.45 25.75 -10.32
C ASP A 49 -26.53 25.82 -11.85
N LEU A 50 -25.67 25.11 -12.57
CA LEU A 50 -25.69 25.02 -14.03
C LEU A 50 -27.02 24.44 -14.54
N VAL A 51 -27.50 23.36 -13.92
CA VAL A 51 -28.77 22.72 -14.28
C VAL A 51 -29.94 23.66 -14.03
N ILE A 52 -29.96 24.38 -12.91
CA ILE A 52 -31.05 25.31 -12.56
C ILE A 52 -31.05 26.55 -13.46
N ARG A 53 -29.89 27.19 -13.65
CA ARG A 53 -29.79 28.48 -14.34
C ARG A 53 -29.89 28.36 -15.85
N GLU A 54 -29.29 27.32 -16.42
CA GLU A 54 -29.14 27.18 -17.87
C GLU A 54 -29.98 26.03 -18.44
N GLY A 55 -30.68 25.26 -17.60
CA GLY A 55 -31.52 24.14 -18.04
C GLY A 55 -30.73 23.00 -18.67
N THR A 56 -29.41 22.96 -18.47
CA THR A 56 -28.53 21.94 -19.07
C THR A 56 -28.80 20.58 -18.44
N GLU A 57 -29.04 19.56 -19.26
CA GLU A 57 -29.18 18.19 -18.80
C GLU A 57 -27.79 17.55 -18.57
N LEU A 58 -27.59 16.94 -17.40
CA LEU A 58 -26.38 16.17 -17.12
C LEU A 58 -26.36 14.86 -17.91
N THR A 59 -25.17 14.37 -18.25
CA THR A 59 -25.03 13.10 -18.98
C THR A 59 -25.04 11.88 -18.04
N SER A 60 -25.35 10.70 -18.59
CA SER A 60 -25.13 9.38 -17.99
C SER A 60 -23.74 9.27 -17.35
N LYS A 61 -22.69 9.65 -18.11
CA LYS A 61 -21.31 9.65 -17.64
C LYS A 61 -21.05 10.60 -16.47
N THR A 62 -21.71 11.76 -16.44
CA THR A 62 -21.63 12.67 -15.28
C THR A 62 -22.21 12.01 -14.03
N TYR A 63 -23.40 11.40 -14.12
CA TYR A 63 -24.00 10.69 -13.00
C TYR A 63 -23.17 9.48 -12.54
N TYR A 64 -22.58 8.74 -13.48
CA TYR A 64 -21.62 7.68 -13.17
C TYR A 64 -20.43 8.19 -12.33
N VAL A 65 -19.79 9.28 -12.76
CA VAL A 65 -18.65 9.87 -12.02
C VAL A 65 -19.09 10.36 -10.64
N LEU A 66 -20.25 11.01 -10.52
CA LEU A 66 -20.80 11.43 -9.23
C LEU A 66 -21.07 10.23 -8.29
N GLY A 67 -21.56 9.12 -8.85
CA GLY A 67 -21.74 7.85 -8.15
C GLY A 67 -20.42 7.29 -7.63
N LEU A 68 -19.38 7.24 -8.48
CA LEU A 68 -18.03 6.84 -8.05
C LEU A 68 -17.51 7.71 -6.92
N CYS A 69 -17.59 9.04 -7.05
CA CYS A 69 -17.17 9.95 -5.99
C CYS A 69 -17.92 9.70 -4.66
N SER A 70 -19.22 9.44 -4.72
CA SER A 70 -20.04 9.13 -3.54
C SER A 70 -19.62 7.80 -2.89
N SER A 71 -19.39 6.77 -3.70
CA SER A 71 -18.88 5.48 -3.25
C SER A 71 -17.51 5.63 -2.60
N MET A 72 -16.60 6.40 -3.21
CA MET A 72 -15.27 6.65 -2.67
C MET A 72 -15.28 7.44 -1.35
N LYS A 73 -16.27 8.32 -1.15
CA LYS A 73 -16.53 9.04 0.11
C LYS A 73 -17.07 8.12 1.23
N GLY A 74 -17.41 6.87 0.91
CA GLY A 74 -18.02 5.93 1.86
C GLY A 74 -19.54 6.08 1.97
N GLN A 75 -20.20 6.58 0.92
CA GLN A 75 -21.66 6.70 0.83
C GLN A 75 -22.21 5.83 -0.33
N PRO A 76 -22.13 4.49 -0.21
CA PRO A 76 -22.52 3.57 -1.28
C PRO A 76 -24.02 3.59 -1.60
N GLU A 77 -24.90 3.86 -0.64
CA GLU A 77 -26.34 3.95 -0.88
C GLU A 77 -26.67 5.12 -1.82
N ASN A 78 -26.15 6.32 -1.53
CA ASN A 78 -26.28 7.49 -2.39
C ASN A 78 -25.64 7.26 -3.76
N ALA A 79 -24.53 6.51 -3.80
CA ALA A 79 -23.87 6.17 -5.06
C ALA A 79 -24.77 5.32 -5.97
N VAL A 80 -25.50 4.34 -5.39
CA VAL A 80 -26.43 3.49 -6.13
C VAL A 80 -27.53 4.30 -6.80
N GLU A 81 -28.05 5.36 -6.16
CA GLU A 81 -29.06 6.23 -6.77
C GLU A 81 -28.52 6.94 -8.02
N TYR A 82 -27.33 7.54 -7.93
CA TYR A 82 -26.67 8.17 -9.08
C TYR A 82 -26.39 7.16 -10.21
N LEU A 83 -25.93 5.96 -9.87
CA LEU A 83 -25.58 4.93 -10.84
C LEU A 83 -26.81 4.33 -11.52
N LYS A 84 -27.92 4.14 -10.80
CA LYS A 84 -29.20 3.75 -11.40
C LYS A 84 -29.68 4.81 -12.38
N LYS A 85 -29.59 6.10 -12.00
CA LYS A 85 -29.92 7.20 -12.92
C LYS A 85 -29.03 7.20 -14.16
N ALA A 86 -27.72 7.01 -13.99
CA ALA A 86 -26.77 6.88 -15.11
C ALA A 86 -27.15 5.72 -16.05
N LEU A 87 -27.52 4.56 -15.49
CA LEU A 87 -27.92 3.39 -16.25
C LEU A 87 -29.23 3.62 -17.02
N THR A 88 -30.25 4.22 -16.39
CA THR A 88 -31.51 4.56 -17.06
C THR A 88 -31.28 5.49 -18.24
N MET A 89 -30.47 6.53 -18.07
CA MET A 89 -30.15 7.47 -19.16
C MET A 89 -29.35 6.81 -20.29
N ALA A 90 -28.45 5.87 -19.96
CA ALA A 90 -27.69 5.12 -20.95
C ALA A 90 -28.59 4.14 -21.73
N LEU A 91 -29.58 3.52 -21.07
CA LEU A 91 -30.62 2.69 -21.68
C LEU A 91 -31.49 3.47 -22.66
N GLU A 92 -31.99 4.64 -22.25
CA GLU A 92 -32.84 5.48 -23.10
C GLU A 92 -32.11 5.94 -24.37
N LYS A 93 -30.78 6.11 -24.30
CA LYS A 93 -29.93 6.54 -25.42
C LYS A 93 -29.26 5.37 -26.16
N ASP A 94 -29.53 4.12 -25.76
CA ASP A 94 -28.86 2.89 -26.22
C ASP A 94 -27.31 3.00 -26.23
N ASN A 95 -26.74 3.73 -25.28
CA ASN A 95 -25.29 3.87 -25.17
C ASN A 95 -24.69 2.70 -24.37
N LYS A 96 -24.29 1.65 -25.10
CA LYS A 96 -23.72 0.41 -24.53
C LYS A 96 -22.49 0.64 -23.66
N GLU A 97 -21.63 1.59 -24.00
CA GLU A 97 -20.42 1.88 -23.22
C GLU A 97 -20.78 2.49 -21.86
N ASP A 98 -21.65 3.51 -21.84
CA ASP A 98 -22.09 4.14 -20.59
C ASP A 98 -22.88 3.17 -19.69
N MET A 99 -23.65 2.25 -20.29
CA MET A 99 -24.29 1.15 -19.55
C MET A 99 -23.25 0.33 -18.78
N CYS A 100 -22.16 -0.07 -19.45
CA CYS A 100 -21.13 -0.89 -18.84
C CYS A 100 -20.46 -0.18 -17.65
N TYR A 101 -20.15 1.11 -17.79
CA TYR A 101 -19.63 1.91 -16.67
C TYR A 101 -20.62 1.97 -15.50
N ALA A 102 -21.90 2.21 -15.77
CA ALA A 102 -22.92 2.27 -14.71
C ALA A 102 -23.09 0.93 -14.00
N ILE A 103 -23.14 -0.19 -14.74
CA ILE A 103 -23.22 -1.55 -14.18
C ILE A 103 -22.00 -1.87 -13.32
N LEU A 104 -20.79 -1.55 -13.79
CA LEU A 104 -19.56 -1.71 -13.01
C LEU A 104 -19.63 -0.91 -11.69
N GLY A 105 -20.08 0.35 -11.76
CA GLY A 105 -20.25 1.18 -10.56
C GLY A 105 -21.25 0.56 -9.57
N LEU A 106 -22.35 0.00 -10.05
CA LEU A 106 -23.33 -0.70 -9.20
C LEU A 106 -22.72 -1.92 -8.52
N ALA A 107 -21.96 -2.74 -9.26
CA ALA A 107 -21.27 -3.89 -8.70
C ALA A 107 -20.29 -3.50 -7.58
N ILE A 108 -19.52 -2.42 -7.78
CA ILE A 108 -18.62 -1.88 -6.75
C ILE A 108 -19.39 -1.45 -5.50
N CYS A 109 -20.53 -0.76 -5.66
CA CYS A 109 -21.35 -0.32 -4.53
C CYS A 109 -21.99 -1.50 -3.80
N PHE A 110 -22.52 -2.49 -4.52
CA PHE A 110 -23.08 -3.70 -3.90
C PHE A 110 -22.02 -4.49 -3.13
N LYS A 111 -20.78 -4.58 -3.63
CA LYS A 111 -19.65 -5.14 -2.87
C LYS A 111 -19.39 -4.36 -1.57
N GLN A 112 -19.39 -3.03 -1.60
CA GLN A 112 -19.21 -2.20 -0.39
C GLN A 112 -20.35 -2.41 0.63
N LEU A 113 -21.56 -2.62 0.14
CA LEU A 113 -22.75 -2.96 0.94
C LEU A 113 -22.78 -4.42 1.40
N LYS A 114 -21.77 -5.23 1.06
CA LYS A 114 -21.71 -6.69 1.30
C LYS A 114 -22.86 -7.48 0.66
N LYS A 115 -23.45 -6.92 -0.38
CA LYS A 115 -24.51 -7.47 -1.22
C LYS A 115 -23.88 -8.27 -2.37
N TYR A 116 -23.23 -9.38 -2.01
CA TYR A 116 -22.36 -10.11 -2.94
C TYR A 116 -23.12 -10.76 -4.09
N ASP A 117 -24.32 -11.29 -3.85
CA ASP A 117 -25.14 -11.92 -4.89
C ASP A 117 -25.58 -10.90 -5.94
N GLU A 118 -26.03 -9.70 -5.51
CA GLU A 118 -26.36 -8.63 -6.44
C GLU A 118 -25.12 -8.13 -7.19
N ALA A 119 -23.98 -7.99 -6.52
CA ALA A 119 -22.73 -7.57 -7.15
C ALA A 119 -22.27 -8.54 -8.24
N LEU A 120 -22.31 -9.85 -7.96
CA LEU A 120 -21.92 -10.90 -8.90
C LEU A 120 -22.88 -10.98 -10.09
N LYS A 121 -24.19 -10.74 -9.86
CA LYS A 121 -25.17 -10.64 -10.95
C LYS A 121 -24.85 -9.47 -11.88
N GLU A 122 -24.52 -8.30 -11.35
CA GLU A 122 -24.13 -7.15 -12.18
C GLU A 122 -22.80 -7.40 -12.93
N ILE A 123 -21.83 -8.06 -12.30
CA ILE A 123 -20.58 -8.47 -12.97
C ILE A 123 -20.87 -9.44 -14.12
N TYR A 124 -21.77 -10.40 -13.93
CA TYR A 124 -22.18 -11.32 -14.99
C TYR A 124 -22.82 -10.57 -16.16
N ASN A 125 -23.77 -9.66 -15.89
CA ASN A 125 -24.40 -8.82 -16.90
C ASN A 125 -23.36 -8.00 -17.67
N LEU A 126 -22.43 -7.36 -16.95
CA LEU A 126 -21.34 -6.57 -17.53
C LEU A 126 -20.47 -7.41 -18.47
N ASN A 127 -20.10 -8.62 -18.04
CA ASN A 127 -19.23 -9.49 -18.82
C ASN A 127 -19.88 -9.96 -20.13
N ILE A 128 -21.21 -10.08 -20.19
CA ILE A 128 -21.93 -10.34 -21.46
C ILE A 128 -21.69 -9.20 -22.46
N PHE A 129 -21.79 -7.95 -22.02
CA PHE A 129 -21.52 -6.81 -22.90
C PHE A 129 -20.04 -6.77 -23.32
N LEU A 130 -19.12 -7.09 -22.43
CA LEU A 130 -17.67 -7.05 -22.70
C LEU A 130 -17.16 -8.21 -23.60
N GLN A 131 -18.01 -9.19 -23.92
CA GLN A 131 -17.70 -10.17 -24.99
C GLN A 131 -17.75 -9.52 -26.38
N VAL A 132 -18.60 -8.51 -26.57
CA VAL A 132 -18.76 -7.81 -27.85
C VAL A 132 -18.10 -6.43 -27.84
N LEU A 133 -17.95 -5.81 -26.66
CA LEU A 133 -17.26 -4.54 -26.48
C LEU A 133 -15.81 -4.78 -26.03
N ASP A 134 -14.86 -4.43 -26.89
CA ASP A 134 -13.45 -4.53 -26.55
C ASP A 134 -12.95 -3.30 -25.80
N ILE A 135 -13.21 -3.28 -24.49
CA ILE A 135 -12.77 -2.21 -23.59
C ILE A 135 -11.94 -2.84 -22.47
N PRO A 136 -10.60 -2.97 -22.65
CA PRO A 136 -9.71 -3.63 -21.70
C PRO A 136 -9.80 -3.05 -20.28
N GLU A 137 -9.98 -1.72 -20.16
CA GLU A 137 -10.12 -1.06 -18.84
C GLU A 137 -11.31 -1.61 -18.04
N LEU A 138 -12.44 -1.83 -18.73
CA LEU A 138 -13.67 -2.32 -18.13
C LEU A 138 -13.58 -3.83 -17.82
N LYS A 139 -12.97 -4.62 -18.70
CA LYS A 139 -12.73 -6.06 -18.47
C LYS A 139 -11.88 -6.28 -17.23
N ALA A 140 -10.79 -5.54 -17.11
CA ALA A 140 -9.91 -5.63 -15.94
C ALA A 140 -10.58 -5.09 -14.67
N SER A 141 -11.33 -3.98 -14.74
CA SER A 141 -12.05 -3.44 -13.59
C SER A 141 -13.18 -4.36 -13.09
N SER A 142 -13.88 -5.02 -14.01
CA SER A 142 -14.88 -6.06 -13.71
C SER A 142 -14.23 -7.24 -12.99
N SER A 143 -13.15 -7.77 -13.55
CA SER A 143 -12.38 -8.88 -12.98
C SER A 143 -11.80 -8.53 -11.61
N ASN A 144 -11.26 -7.32 -11.46
CA ASN A 144 -10.74 -6.82 -10.20
C ASN A 144 -11.85 -6.71 -9.13
N THR A 145 -13.04 -6.24 -9.50
CA THR A 145 -14.18 -6.17 -8.57
C THR A 145 -14.63 -7.57 -8.14
N ASN A 146 -14.67 -8.52 -9.08
CA ASN A 146 -14.97 -9.93 -8.79
C ASN A 146 -13.93 -10.54 -7.82
N ALA A 147 -12.65 -10.34 -8.08
CA ALA A 147 -11.59 -10.83 -7.21
C ALA A 147 -11.68 -10.24 -5.79
N LEU A 148 -12.03 -8.96 -5.64
CA LEU A 148 -12.24 -8.35 -4.33
C LEU A 148 -13.48 -8.90 -3.58
N ILE A 149 -14.51 -9.36 -4.30
CA ILE A 149 -15.64 -10.09 -3.69
C ILE A 149 -15.15 -11.47 -3.22
N LEU A 150 -14.40 -12.19 -4.06
CA LEU A 150 -13.86 -13.50 -3.71
C LEU A 150 -12.90 -13.42 -2.52
N LEU A 151 -12.12 -12.34 -2.42
CA LEU A 151 -11.28 -12.03 -1.28
C LEU A 151 -12.11 -11.89 0.01
N ASP A 152 -13.19 -11.10 -0.01
CA ASP A 152 -14.10 -10.96 1.14
C ASP A 152 -14.72 -12.33 1.54
N LEU A 153 -15.00 -13.18 0.55
CA LEU A 153 -15.52 -14.54 0.72
C LEU A 153 -14.44 -15.57 1.08
N LYS A 154 -13.19 -15.14 1.29
CA LYS A 154 -12.02 -15.98 1.60
C LYS A 154 -11.67 -17.04 0.55
N LYS A 155 -12.09 -16.84 -0.70
CA LYS A 155 -11.76 -17.69 -1.86
C LYS A 155 -10.49 -17.18 -2.54
N TYR A 156 -9.38 -17.26 -1.81
CA TYR A 156 -8.14 -16.56 -2.19
C TYR A 156 -7.52 -17.03 -3.50
N GLU A 157 -7.46 -18.35 -3.75
CA GLU A 157 -6.89 -18.90 -4.99
C GLU A 157 -7.66 -18.41 -6.22
N GLN A 158 -9.00 -18.46 -6.18
CA GLN A 158 -9.85 -17.97 -7.27
C GLN A 158 -9.69 -16.46 -7.47
N ALA A 159 -9.57 -15.68 -6.39
CA ALA A 159 -9.32 -14.25 -6.47
C ALA A 159 -7.98 -13.96 -7.15
N LEU A 160 -6.93 -14.72 -6.80
CA LEU A 160 -5.59 -14.57 -7.37
C LEU A 160 -5.57 -14.89 -8.87
N ASP A 161 -6.19 -15.99 -9.28
CA ASP A 161 -6.29 -16.39 -10.69
C ASP A 161 -6.96 -15.29 -11.54
N ILE A 162 -8.08 -14.74 -11.06
CA ILE A 162 -8.81 -13.68 -11.75
C ILE A 162 -7.97 -12.38 -11.84
N LEU A 163 -7.23 -12.03 -10.78
CA LEU A 163 -6.36 -10.86 -10.81
C LEU A 163 -5.20 -11.01 -11.79
N TRP A 164 -4.63 -12.22 -11.93
CA TRP A 164 -3.60 -12.47 -12.94
C TRP A 164 -4.14 -12.32 -14.35
N ILE A 165 -5.34 -12.84 -14.63
CA ILE A 165 -6.00 -12.63 -15.93
C ILE A 165 -6.22 -11.11 -16.18
N ALA A 166 -6.68 -10.38 -15.16
CA ALA A 166 -6.87 -8.93 -15.26
C ALA A 166 -5.56 -8.18 -15.52
N TYR A 167 -4.46 -8.60 -14.90
CA TYR A 167 -3.14 -8.01 -15.13
C TYR A 167 -2.62 -8.28 -16.54
N GLU A 168 -2.78 -9.52 -17.03
CA GLU A 168 -2.37 -9.93 -18.38
C GLU A 168 -3.11 -9.15 -19.47
N GLU A 169 -4.40 -8.84 -19.25
CA GLU A 169 -5.18 -7.97 -20.14
C GLU A 169 -4.62 -6.54 -20.19
N LEU A 170 -4.08 -6.03 -19.08
CA LEU A 170 -3.65 -4.64 -18.94
C LEU A 170 -2.18 -4.39 -19.26
N LYS A 171 -1.29 -5.38 -19.14
CA LYS A 171 0.17 -5.17 -19.17
C LYS A 171 0.69 -4.53 -20.46
N ASN A 172 -0.04 -4.69 -21.56
CA ASN A 172 0.31 -4.12 -22.87
C ASN A 172 -0.52 -2.87 -23.23
N THR A 173 -1.38 -2.40 -22.31
CA THR A 173 -2.21 -1.22 -22.49
C THR A 173 -1.53 0.03 -21.94
N LYS A 174 -2.06 1.22 -22.27
CA LYS A 174 -1.58 2.50 -21.70
C LYS A 174 -2.09 2.73 -20.27
N GLN A 175 -2.83 1.80 -19.67
CA GLN A 175 -3.46 1.94 -18.36
C GLN A 175 -2.55 1.48 -17.22
N LEU A 176 -1.35 2.04 -17.17
CA LEU A 176 -0.33 1.63 -16.21
C LEU A 176 -0.82 1.72 -14.76
N THR A 177 -1.55 2.77 -14.39
CA THR A 177 -2.09 2.95 -13.04
C THR A 177 -3.06 1.83 -12.65
N LEU A 178 -3.92 1.37 -13.57
CA LEU A 178 -4.85 0.27 -13.28
C LEU A 178 -4.10 -1.05 -13.12
N ALA A 179 -3.11 -1.31 -13.99
CA ALA A 179 -2.26 -2.50 -13.87
C ALA A 179 -1.51 -2.55 -12.53
N ILE A 180 -0.98 -1.41 -12.09
CA ILE A 180 -0.33 -1.29 -10.76
C ILE A 180 -1.34 -1.52 -9.63
N GLY A 181 -2.56 -1.00 -9.74
CA GLY A 181 -3.63 -1.27 -8.78
C GLY A 181 -3.97 -2.76 -8.67
N VAL A 182 -4.03 -3.48 -9.79
CA VAL A 182 -4.23 -4.93 -9.82
C VAL A 182 -3.07 -5.67 -9.14
N LEU A 183 -1.81 -5.27 -9.38
CA LEU A 183 -0.65 -5.82 -8.67
C LEU A 183 -0.72 -5.57 -7.15
N GLY A 184 -1.20 -4.40 -6.74
CA GLY A 184 -1.46 -4.10 -5.33
C GLY A 184 -2.47 -5.07 -4.73
N ASN A 185 -3.58 -5.34 -5.44
CA ASN A 185 -4.59 -6.31 -5.00
C ASN A 185 -4.05 -7.75 -4.98
N ILE A 186 -3.19 -8.14 -5.92
CA ILE A 186 -2.47 -9.43 -5.87
C ILE A 186 -1.66 -9.52 -4.56
N GLY A 187 -0.91 -8.47 -4.22
CA GLY A 187 -0.18 -8.38 -2.96
C GLY A 187 -1.06 -8.51 -1.73
N ILE A 188 -2.27 -7.93 -1.76
CA ILE A 188 -3.27 -8.06 -0.68
C ILE A 188 -3.80 -9.49 -0.59
N VAL A 189 -4.16 -10.14 -1.70
CA VAL A 189 -4.63 -11.54 -1.67
C VAL A 189 -3.55 -12.46 -1.11
N LEU A 190 -2.30 -12.28 -1.54
CA LEU A 190 -1.16 -13.04 -1.02
C LEU A 190 -0.93 -12.83 0.48
N PHE A 191 -1.19 -11.61 0.98
CA PHE A 191 -1.14 -11.33 2.42
C PHE A 191 -2.16 -12.19 3.17
N GLU A 192 -3.42 -12.17 2.73
CA GLU A 192 -4.51 -12.93 3.36
C GLU A 192 -4.31 -14.47 3.25
N MET A 193 -3.60 -14.94 2.21
CA MET A 193 -3.17 -16.33 2.08
C MET A 193 -2.02 -16.73 3.03
N GLY A 194 -1.41 -15.76 3.73
CA GLY A 194 -0.22 -15.99 4.57
C GLY A 194 1.10 -16.07 3.80
N GLN A 195 1.10 -15.81 2.49
CA GLN A 195 2.32 -15.77 1.66
C GLN A 195 3.03 -14.41 1.78
N LYS A 196 3.55 -14.14 2.97
CA LYS A 196 4.03 -12.80 3.39
C LYS A 196 5.20 -12.28 2.57
N ASP A 197 6.15 -13.13 2.19
CA ASP A 197 7.31 -12.71 1.41
C ASP A 197 6.90 -12.25 0.00
N ALA A 198 6.07 -13.05 -0.68
CA ALA A 198 5.51 -12.70 -1.99
C ALA A 198 4.62 -11.45 -1.90
N SER A 199 3.75 -11.38 -0.89
CA SER A 199 2.92 -10.21 -0.62
C SER A 199 3.77 -8.93 -0.49
N LYS A 200 4.84 -8.97 0.31
CA LYS A 200 5.74 -7.82 0.50
C LYS A 200 6.36 -7.36 -0.81
N VAL A 201 6.72 -8.28 -1.72
CA VAL A 201 7.25 -7.93 -3.05
C VAL A 201 6.22 -7.16 -3.88
N TYR A 202 5.02 -7.71 -4.06
CA TYR A 202 3.99 -7.08 -4.89
C TYR A 202 3.47 -5.77 -4.31
N LEU A 203 3.26 -5.70 -3.00
CA LEU A 203 2.82 -4.48 -2.33
C LEU A 203 3.88 -3.37 -2.42
N ASN A 204 5.17 -3.69 -2.25
CA ASN A 204 6.24 -2.70 -2.41
C ASN A 204 6.39 -2.24 -3.86
N LEU A 205 6.27 -3.15 -4.82
CA LEU A 205 6.29 -2.80 -6.23
C LEU A 205 5.16 -1.81 -6.53
N ALA A 206 3.93 -2.13 -6.14
CA ALA A 206 2.79 -1.25 -6.36
C ALA A 206 2.94 0.10 -5.65
N TYR A 207 3.35 0.10 -4.38
CA TYR A 207 3.56 1.32 -3.60
C TYR A 207 4.58 2.27 -4.25
N LYS A 208 5.71 1.73 -4.73
CA LYS A 208 6.78 2.53 -5.35
C LYS A 208 6.44 3.02 -6.76
N SER A 209 5.53 2.36 -7.45
CA SER A 209 5.12 2.72 -8.82
C SER A 209 3.97 3.73 -8.86
N LEU A 210 3.30 3.98 -7.74
CA LEU A 210 2.18 4.94 -7.65
C LEU A 210 2.68 6.35 -7.28
N ASP A 211 2.00 7.36 -7.82
CA ASP A 211 2.29 8.75 -7.47
C ASP A 211 1.58 9.12 -6.15
N PRO A 212 2.31 9.51 -5.08
CA PRO A 212 1.72 9.87 -3.78
C PRO A 212 0.73 11.03 -3.86
N ALA A 213 0.91 11.97 -4.79
CA ALA A 213 0.03 13.12 -4.92
C ALA A 213 -1.27 12.79 -5.66
N ASN A 214 -1.28 11.78 -6.54
CA ASN A 214 -2.42 11.48 -7.42
C ASN A 214 -3.14 10.17 -7.09
N ASN A 215 -2.47 9.22 -6.43
CA ASN A 215 -2.99 7.89 -6.15
C ASN A 215 -3.13 7.62 -4.65
N LYS A 216 -3.47 8.66 -3.88
CA LYS A 216 -3.55 8.64 -2.42
C LYS A 216 -4.40 7.48 -1.90
N ARG A 217 -5.57 7.24 -2.49
CA ARG A 217 -6.47 6.14 -2.09
C ARG A 217 -5.80 4.77 -2.18
N ALA A 218 -5.20 4.45 -3.32
CA ALA A 218 -4.53 3.16 -3.54
C ALA A 218 -3.32 2.99 -2.62
N ILE A 219 -2.54 4.07 -2.44
CA ILE A 219 -1.39 4.10 -1.53
C ILE A 219 -1.83 3.87 -0.08
N ASN A 220 -2.90 4.52 0.37
CA ASN A 220 -3.47 4.33 1.71
C ASN A 220 -3.96 2.91 1.94
N GLN A 221 -4.48 2.24 0.90
CA GLN A 221 -4.90 0.85 0.99
C GLN A 221 -3.67 -0.07 1.13
N ILE A 222 -2.68 0.09 0.25
CA ILE A 222 -1.45 -0.73 0.25
C ILE A 222 -0.63 -0.53 1.53
N SER A 223 -0.51 0.71 2.01
CA SER A 223 0.29 1.05 3.19
C SER A 223 -0.21 0.36 4.45
N LYS A 224 -1.54 0.17 4.60
CA LYS A 224 -2.12 -0.57 5.72
C LYS A 224 -1.56 -1.99 5.81
N TYR A 225 -1.42 -2.69 4.68
CA TYR A 225 -0.89 -4.04 4.64
C TYR A 225 0.62 -4.08 4.83
N LEU A 226 1.36 -3.12 4.25
CA LEU A 226 2.80 -2.99 4.47
C LEU A 226 3.14 -2.75 5.96
N VAL A 227 2.38 -1.89 6.64
CA VAL A 227 2.53 -1.65 8.09
C VAL A 227 2.26 -2.91 8.89
N GLN A 228 1.24 -3.70 8.52
CA GLN A 228 0.97 -4.98 9.20
C GLN A 228 2.12 -5.98 9.01
N LEU A 229 2.62 -6.13 7.79
CA LEU A 229 3.79 -6.97 7.49
C LEU A 229 5.02 -6.57 8.30
N ASP A 230 5.28 -5.27 8.42
CA ASP A 230 6.42 -4.75 9.18
C ASP A 230 6.21 -4.89 10.70
N ASN A 231 5.00 -4.72 11.21
CA ASN A 231 4.69 -4.92 12.63
C ASN A 231 4.79 -6.40 13.05
N GLU A 232 4.32 -7.32 12.20
CA GLU A 232 4.51 -8.76 12.44
C GLU A 232 5.99 -9.15 12.36
N SER A 233 6.74 -8.52 11.44
CA SER A 233 8.20 -8.67 11.39
C SER A 233 8.85 -8.19 12.71
N ARG A 234 8.41 -7.06 13.25
CA ARG A 234 8.87 -6.54 14.57
C ARG A 234 8.52 -7.48 15.72
N GLY A 235 7.34 -8.10 15.72
CA GLY A 235 6.93 -9.08 16.74
C GLY A 235 7.66 -10.43 16.65
N THR A 236 8.24 -10.74 15.49
CA THR A 236 9.06 -11.94 15.27
C THR A 236 10.55 -11.70 15.39
N ALA A 237 11.01 -10.44 15.38
CA ALA A 237 12.39 -10.09 15.63
C ALA A 237 12.77 -10.39 17.09
N ASP A 238 13.96 -10.95 17.27
CA ASP A 238 14.58 -11.13 18.58
C ASP A 238 15.17 -9.80 19.08
N LEU A 239 15.76 -9.03 18.16
CA LEU A 239 16.38 -7.73 18.41
C LEU A 239 15.94 -6.73 17.33
N VAL A 240 15.46 -5.56 17.74
CA VAL A 240 15.17 -4.42 16.86
C VAL A 240 16.15 -3.29 17.20
N PHE A 241 17.00 -2.91 16.24
CA PHE A 241 18.05 -1.92 16.43
C PHE A 241 17.61 -0.56 15.88
N ASP A 242 17.69 0.47 16.71
CA ASP A 242 17.45 1.87 16.34
C ASP A 242 18.79 2.61 16.29
N PHE A 243 19.24 2.91 15.06
CA PHE A 243 20.53 3.57 14.83
C PHE A 243 20.54 5.03 15.29
N GLU A 244 19.42 5.73 15.17
CA GLU A 244 19.34 7.16 15.50
C GLU A 244 19.35 7.35 17.01
N ASN A 245 18.58 6.55 17.73
CA ASN A 245 18.46 6.65 19.18
C ASN A 245 19.47 5.80 19.95
N HIS A 246 20.40 5.13 19.26
CA HIS A 246 21.41 4.25 19.85
C HIS A 246 20.80 3.24 20.85
N SER A 247 19.64 2.67 20.50
CA SER A 247 18.88 1.81 21.39
C SER A 247 18.49 0.51 20.71
N VAL A 248 18.27 -0.52 21.52
CA VAL A 248 17.87 -1.85 21.05
C VAL A 248 16.62 -2.26 21.81
N LEU A 249 15.61 -2.75 21.10
CA LEU A 249 14.46 -3.40 21.70
C LEU A 249 14.64 -4.91 21.57
N GLU A 250 14.81 -5.58 22.71
CA GLU A 250 14.81 -7.04 22.77
C GLU A 250 13.42 -7.54 23.16
N LYS A 251 13.00 -8.67 22.57
CA LYS A 251 11.63 -9.18 22.65
C LYS A 251 11.08 -9.38 24.07
N ASN A 252 11.90 -9.87 25.01
CA ASN A 252 11.52 -10.23 26.38
C ASN A 252 12.05 -9.25 27.43
N VAL A 253 13.22 -8.65 27.20
CA VAL A 253 13.92 -7.70 28.09
C VAL A 253 13.38 -6.29 27.90
N GLY A 254 12.87 -5.95 26.70
CA GLY A 254 12.36 -4.63 26.38
C GLY A 254 13.43 -3.68 25.88
N LYS A 255 13.20 -2.37 26.04
CA LYS A 255 14.08 -1.32 25.47
C LYS A 255 15.36 -1.17 26.28
N ILE A 256 16.49 -1.30 25.61
CA ILE A 256 17.85 -1.15 26.11
C ILE A 256 18.43 0.12 25.49
N ASP A 257 18.64 1.13 26.31
CA ASP A 257 19.29 2.38 25.91
C ASP A 257 20.77 2.34 26.31
N PHE A 258 21.65 2.44 25.32
CA PHE A 258 23.09 2.40 25.55
C PHE A 258 23.65 3.72 26.09
N LYS A 259 22.92 4.85 25.96
CA LYS A 259 23.35 6.19 26.39
C LYS A 259 24.80 6.47 25.97
N ASN A 260 25.70 6.64 26.94
CA ASN A 260 27.13 6.93 26.71
C ASN A 260 28.02 5.67 26.64
N GLN A 261 27.45 4.47 26.51
CA GLN A 261 28.20 3.21 26.46
C GLN A 261 28.60 2.83 25.02
N PHE A 262 29.31 3.74 24.34
CA PHE A 262 29.67 3.64 22.92
C PHE A 262 30.38 2.34 22.56
N ILE A 263 31.31 1.86 23.41
CA ILE A 263 32.04 0.60 23.18
C ILE A 263 31.10 -0.61 23.11
N LEU A 264 30.06 -0.66 23.96
CA LEU A 264 29.10 -1.78 23.93
C LEU A 264 28.24 -1.71 22.68
N LEU A 265 27.84 -0.50 22.28
CA LEU A 265 27.07 -0.26 21.08
C LEU A 265 27.86 -0.63 19.82
N ASP A 266 29.11 -0.20 19.72
CA ASP A 266 29.99 -0.46 18.56
C ASP A 266 30.30 -1.96 18.44
N LEU A 267 30.53 -2.62 19.57
CA LEU A 267 30.70 -4.06 19.62
C LEU A 267 29.44 -4.80 19.13
N LEU A 268 28.25 -4.35 19.56
CA LEU A 268 26.99 -4.93 19.11
C LEU A 268 26.74 -4.64 17.62
N LYS A 269 27.00 -3.43 17.13
CA LYS A 269 26.90 -3.07 15.70
C LYS A 269 27.79 -3.97 14.83
N LEU A 270 29.03 -4.20 15.25
CA LEU A 270 29.96 -5.08 14.54
C LEU A 270 29.42 -6.51 14.41
N PHE A 271 28.87 -7.04 15.50
CA PHE A 271 28.27 -8.37 15.55
C PHE A 271 27.00 -8.48 14.71
N ILE A 272 26.11 -7.50 14.78
CA ILE A 272 24.86 -7.48 14.01
C ILE A 272 25.16 -7.41 12.50
N GLY A 273 26.15 -6.60 12.10
CA GLY A 273 26.55 -6.47 10.70
C GLY A 273 27.12 -7.76 10.09
N ASN A 274 27.55 -8.72 10.92
CA ASN A 274 28.24 -9.93 10.49
C ASN A 274 27.78 -11.16 11.29
N GLN A 275 26.48 -11.46 11.26
CA GLN A 275 25.90 -12.58 12.00
C GLN A 275 26.57 -13.92 11.64
N GLY A 276 26.90 -14.71 12.67
CA GLY A 276 27.59 -15.99 12.52
C GLY A 276 29.09 -15.90 12.25
N HIS A 277 29.65 -14.72 12.00
CA HIS A 277 31.09 -14.54 11.83
C HIS A 277 31.82 -14.52 13.18
N ILE A 278 32.92 -15.28 13.28
CA ILE A 278 33.75 -15.35 14.49
C ILE A 278 34.82 -14.27 14.43
N PHE A 279 34.69 -13.27 15.29
CA PHE A 279 35.69 -12.21 15.44
C PHE A 279 36.76 -12.61 16.44
N SER A 280 38.03 -12.54 16.04
CA SER A 280 39.16 -12.77 16.93
C SER A 280 39.27 -11.66 17.97
N LYS A 281 39.88 -11.96 19.12
CA LYS A 281 40.12 -10.97 20.17
C LYS A 281 40.94 -9.76 19.68
N GLU A 282 41.97 -10.03 18.89
CA GLU A 282 42.81 -9.03 18.23
C GLU A 282 41.96 -8.10 17.35
N TYR A 283 41.14 -8.67 16.46
CA TYR A 283 40.27 -7.90 15.58
C TYR A 283 39.31 -7.01 16.37
N LEU A 284 38.68 -7.54 17.43
CA LEU A 284 37.78 -6.77 18.28
C LEU A 284 38.49 -5.56 18.88
N VAL A 285 39.72 -5.71 19.36
CA VAL A 285 40.50 -4.62 19.97
C VAL A 285 40.87 -3.55 18.96
N GLU A 286 41.35 -3.94 17.78
CA GLU A 286 41.70 -2.99 16.72
C GLU A 286 40.47 -2.26 16.17
N HIS A 287 39.32 -2.92 16.06
CA HIS A 287 38.15 -2.36 15.38
C HIS A 287 37.19 -1.62 16.32
N VAL A 288 37.02 -2.09 17.56
CA VAL A 288 36.12 -1.47 18.56
C VAL A 288 36.88 -0.51 19.47
N TRP A 289 38.09 -0.87 19.94
CA TRP A 289 38.89 -0.03 20.84
C TRP A 289 39.92 0.85 20.14
N LYS A 290 40.23 0.59 18.86
CA LYS A 290 41.25 1.33 18.08
C LYS A 290 42.62 1.30 18.75
N GLN A 291 42.99 0.15 19.31
CA GLN A 291 44.24 -0.09 20.03
C GLN A 291 44.99 -1.29 19.44
N ASN A 292 46.31 -1.32 19.61
CA ASN A 292 47.10 -2.50 19.30
C ASN A 292 46.79 -3.60 20.33
N TYR A 293 46.65 -4.83 19.86
CA TYR A 293 46.31 -5.95 20.72
C TYR A 293 47.47 -6.35 21.63
N ASP A 294 47.18 -6.41 22.92
CA ASP A 294 48.06 -6.92 23.97
C ASP A 294 47.26 -7.89 24.85
N PRO A 295 47.56 -9.20 24.83
CA PRO A 295 46.83 -10.21 25.59
C PRO A 295 46.76 -9.93 27.10
N GLU A 296 47.79 -9.36 27.72
CA GLU A 296 47.84 -9.19 29.18
C GLU A 296 46.80 -8.17 29.67
N VAL A 297 46.57 -7.13 28.87
CA VAL A 297 45.62 -6.06 29.20
C VAL A 297 44.24 -6.32 28.59
N HIS A 298 44.20 -6.78 27.34
CA HIS A 298 42.96 -6.75 26.56
C HIS A 298 42.09 -7.99 26.73
N ASP A 299 42.64 -9.14 27.10
CA ASP A 299 41.81 -10.35 27.31
C ASP A 299 40.74 -10.13 28.37
N ASN A 300 41.13 -9.54 29.50
CA ASN A 300 40.20 -9.20 30.57
C ASN A 300 39.22 -8.10 30.13
N LYS A 301 39.70 -7.08 29.41
CA LYS A 301 38.89 -5.97 28.91
C LYS A 301 37.78 -6.44 27.95
N ILE A 302 38.10 -7.35 27.03
CA ILE A 302 37.14 -7.97 26.11
C ILE A 302 36.15 -8.79 26.92
N TYR A 303 36.63 -9.64 27.83
CA TYR A 303 35.76 -10.49 28.64
C TYR A 303 34.75 -9.68 29.48
N VAL A 304 35.21 -8.63 30.17
CA VAL A 304 34.36 -7.74 30.97
C VAL A 304 33.34 -7.01 30.09
N THR A 305 33.74 -6.57 28.90
CA THR A 305 32.84 -5.87 27.95
C THR A 305 31.79 -6.80 27.38
N ILE A 306 32.16 -8.00 26.94
CA ILE A 306 31.20 -9.03 26.47
C ILE A 306 30.25 -9.41 27.59
N LYS A 307 30.75 -9.57 28.82
CA LYS A 307 29.94 -9.85 30.01
C LYS A 307 28.92 -8.73 30.26
N ARG A 308 29.31 -7.47 30.15
CA ARG A 308 28.40 -6.32 30.28
C ARG A 308 27.37 -6.29 29.16
N LEU A 309 27.78 -6.53 27.91
CA LEU A 309 26.88 -6.54 26.76
C LEU A 309 25.82 -7.64 26.93
N ARG A 310 26.23 -8.87 27.30
CA ARG A 310 25.31 -9.98 27.56
C ARG A 310 24.31 -9.67 28.66
N LYS A 311 24.73 -9.04 29.76
CA LYS A 311 23.82 -8.63 30.84
C LYS A 311 22.73 -7.66 30.38
N LEU A 312 22.98 -6.90 29.32
CA LEU A 312 22.00 -5.95 28.79
C LEU A 312 21.06 -6.62 27.80
N ILE A 313 21.58 -7.43 26.88
CA ILE A 313 20.81 -7.90 25.71
C ILE A 313 20.30 -9.33 25.83
N GLU A 314 20.85 -10.17 26.72
CA GLU A 314 20.43 -11.56 26.82
C GLU A 314 19.20 -11.67 27.75
N PRO A 315 18.14 -12.41 27.37
CA PRO A 315 16.99 -12.65 28.24
C PRO A 315 17.36 -13.39 29.53
N ASP A 316 18.31 -14.32 29.42
CA ASP A 316 18.93 -15.04 30.53
C ASP A 316 20.44 -14.94 30.39
N TYR A 317 21.09 -14.34 31.37
CA TYR A 317 22.53 -14.13 31.36
C TYR A 317 23.32 -15.45 31.44
N ASP A 318 22.83 -16.43 32.19
CA ASP A 318 23.51 -17.71 32.40
C ASP A 318 23.32 -18.67 31.22
N LYS A 319 22.29 -18.42 30.40
CA LYS A 319 21.97 -19.16 29.17
C LYS A 319 21.93 -18.22 27.97
N PRO A 320 23.10 -17.76 27.47
CA PRO A 320 23.15 -16.78 26.39
C PRO A 320 22.53 -17.34 25.10
N LYS A 321 21.66 -16.53 24.49
CA LYS A 321 20.95 -16.80 23.23
C LYS A 321 21.62 -16.11 22.04
N TYR A 322 22.21 -14.94 22.26
CA TYR A 322 22.71 -14.07 21.18
C TYR A 322 24.22 -14.19 20.99
N ILE A 323 25.03 -13.87 21.99
CA ILE A 323 26.49 -13.81 21.84
C ILE A 323 27.11 -15.10 22.37
N PHE A 324 27.91 -15.77 21.54
CA PHE A 324 28.59 -17.02 21.88
C PHE A 324 30.12 -16.88 21.87
N ARG A 325 30.80 -17.72 22.67
CA ARG A 325 32.26 -17.80 22.73
C ARG A 325 32.74 -18.90 21.78
N ALA A 326 33.75 -18.60 20.97
CA ALA A 326 34.50 -19.54 20.15
C ALA A 326 35.93 -19.73 20.70
N LYS A 327 36.70 -20.65 20.12
CA LYS A 327 38.08 -20.98 20.57
C LYS A 327 38.97 -19.74 20.67
N ASN A 328 38.89 -18.83 19.69
CA ASN A 328 39.75 -17.64 19.59
C ASN A 328 38.98 -16.31 19.58
N GLY A 329 37.72 -16.28 20.02
CA GLY A 329 36.89 -15.10 19.81
C GLY A 329 35.43 -15.22 20.22
N TYR A 330 34.61 -14.34 19.65
CA TYR A 330 33.18 -14.25 19.92
C TYR A 330 32.40 -14.06 18.62
N TYR A 331 31.13 -14.46 18.62
CA TYR A 331 30.23 -14.28 17.49
C TYR A 331 28.80 -14.10 17.94
N LEU A 332 27.98 -13.54 17.06
CA LEU A 332 26.53 -13.46 17.22
C LEU A 332 25.86 -14.64 16.53
N ASN A 333 24.88 -15.24 17.19
CA ASN A 333 24.16 -16.38 16.68
C ASN A 333 23.48 -16.08 15.34
N LYS A 334 23.76 -16.90 14.33
CA LYS A 334 23.22 -16.78 12.97
C LYS A 334 21.70 -16.93 12.91
N SER A 335 21.09 -17.62 13.87
CA SER A 335 19.63 -17.79 13.90
C SER A 335 18.89 -16.60 14.53
N THR A 336 19.59 -15.58 14.99
CA THR A 336 18.98 -14.41 15.62
C THR A 336 18.24 -13.59 14.57
N LYS A 337 16.94 -13.35 14.76
CA LYS A 337 16.17 -12.50 13.86
C LYS A 337 16.38 -11.04 14.25
N ILE A 338 17.08 -10.29 13.40
CA ILE A 338 17.41 -8.89 13.67
C ILE A 338 16.71 -7.99 12.66
N GLN A 339 16.07 -6.94 13.16
CA GLN A 339 15.47 -5.90 12.34
C GLN A 339 16.15 -4.56 12.60
N MET A 340 16.49 -3.85 11.53
CA MET A 340 17.03 -2.49 11.61
C MET A 340 15.90 -1.49 11.37
N ILE A 341 15.77 -0.50 12.25
CA ILE A 341 14.95 0.67 11.99
C ILE A 341 15.84 1.66 11.24
N GLU A 342 15.68 1.70 9.92
CA GLU A 342 16.05 2.86 9.14
C GLU A 342 14.87 3.82 9.17
N ASN A 343 14.89 4.81 10.06
CA ASN A 343 14.04 5.97 9.86
C ASN A 343 14.58 6.66 8.61
N ARG A 344 13.97 6.37 7.46
CA ARG A 344 14.06 7.28 6.34
C ARG A 344 13.45 8.58 6.85
N ALA A 345 14.28 9.61 7.02
CA ALA A 345 13.78 10.96 7.12
C ALA A 345 12.82 11.17 5.95
N GLU A 346 11.53 11.24 6.24
CA GLU A 346 10.55 11.87 5.35
C GLU A 346 11.03 13.32 5.18
N GLY A 347 11.78 13.58 4.11
CA GLY A 347 12.31 14.90 3.80
C GLY A 347 13.79 14.90 3.42
N ALA A 348 14.11 14.37 2.25
CA ALA A 348 15.26 14.83 1.49
C ALA A 348 15.02 14.58 -0.01
N LEU A 349 14.53 15.65 -0.65
CA LEU A 349 14.37 15.96 -2.08
C LEU A 349 13.24 15.25 -2.84
#